data_AF-A0AA35XBF5-F1
#
_entry.id   AF-A0AA35XBF5-F1
#
_cell.length_a   1.000
_cell.length_b   1.000
_cell.length_c   1.000
_cell.angle_alpha   90.00
_cell.angle_beta   90.00
_cell.angle_gamma   90.00
#
_symmetry.space_group_name_H-M   'P 1'
#
loop_
_entity.id
_entity.type
_entity.pdbx_description
1 polymer ?
#
loop_
_entity_poly.entity_id
_entity_poly.type
_entity_poly.pdbx_seq_one_letter_code
_entity_poly.pdbx_strand_id
1 'polypeptide(L)'
;MPLGVLSAVRQDTIADYASRIIAIAGVAMPTFWIGILVVYFLVAWFDWLPPLGYANVWDDPWRNLQQMFFPAVALGFYNMALIARVTRSSMLEVFREDYIRTARSKGLREGAVIIRHALKNAFLPIITISGWQVGRLIAGTVVIETIFLVPGMGRLLVDSILHRDYTMIQSIVMVIAFMVLALNLVVDLLYAWLDPRIRYE
;
A
#
# COMPACT_ATOMS: atom_id res chain seq x y z
N MET A 1 -5.08 6.62 2.37
CA MET A 1 -6.07 7.62 1.92
C MET A 1 -6.52 8.59 3.01
N PRO A 2 -7.13 8.17 4.15
CA PRO A 2 -7.69 9.12 5.13
C PRO A 2 -6.64 10.07 5.73
N LEU A 3 -5.42 9.58 5.98
CA LEU A 3 -4.30 10.42 6.44
C LEU A 3 -3.95 11.56 5.46
N GLY A 4 -3.96 11.28 4.15
CA GLY A 4 -3.67 12.30 3.13
C GLY A 4 -4.80 13.32 2.99
N VAL A 5 -6.07 12.90 3.13
CA VAL A 5 -7.21 13.80 3.14
C VAL A 5 -7.17 14.71 4.37
N LEU A 6 -6.94 14.15 5.56
CA LEU A 6 -6.85 14.91 6.81
C LEU A 6 -5.74 15.96 6.76
N SER A 7 -4.57 15.56 6.25
CA SER A 7 -3.41 16.44 6.04
C SER A 7 -3.67 17.57 5.05
N ALA A 8 -4.39 17.31 3.96
CA ALA A 8 -4.75 18.34 2.99
C ALA A 8 -5.81 19.31 3.52
N VAL A 9 -6.80 18.81 4.28
CA VAL A 9 -7.87 19.64 4.87
C VAL A 9 -7.32 20.53 5.97
N ARG A 10 -6.38 20.02 6.78
CA ARG A 10 -5.73 20.76 7.87
C ARG A 10 -4.32 21.18 7.50
N GLN A 11 -4.16 21.77 6.31
CA GLN A 11 -2.86 22.22 5.81
C GLN A 11 -2.14 23.11 6.83
N ASP A 12 -0.82 22.91 6.96
CA ASP A 12 0.09 23.70 7.82
C ASP A 12 -0.20 23.61 9.34
N THR A 13 -1.01 22.63 9.75
CA THR A 13 -1.22 22.31 11.17
C THR A 13 -0.25 21.23 11.68
N ILE A 14 -0.14 21.07 13.00
CA ILE A 14 0.68 20.02 13.64
C ILE A 14 0.31 18.62 13.09
N ALA A 15 -0.97 18.37 12.82
CA ALA A 15 -1.43 17.12 12.22
C ALA A 15 -0.89 16.92 10.80
N ASP A 16 -0.80 17.99 9.99
CA ASP A 16 -0.16 17.95 8.67
C ASP A 16 1.33 17.66 8.80
N TYR A 17 2.06 18.39 9.65
CA TYR A 17 3.48 18.15 9.90
C TYR A 17 3.78 16.72 10.36
N ALA A 18 3.03 16.20 11.34
CA ALA A 18 3.19 14.82 11.81
C ALA A 18 2.94 13.80 10.69
N SER A 19 1.87 13.99 9.90
CA SER A 19 1.54 13.10 8.79
C SER A 19 2.62 13.11 7.69
N ARG A 20 3.24 14.28 7.43
CA ARG A 20 4.32 14.43 6.45
C ARG A 20 5.59 13.75 6.93
N ILE A 21 5.95 13.90 8.20
CA ILE A 21 7.12 13.23 8.78
C ILE A 21 6.95 11.71 8.67
N ILE A 22 5.78 11.19 9.08
CA ILE A 22 5.46 9.76 8.99
C ILE A 22 5.52 9.27 7.53
N ALA A 23 4.92 10.02 6.60
CA ALA A 23 4.92 9.66 5.19
C ALA A 23 6.33 9.71 4.56
N ILE A 24 7.16 10.70 4.91
CA ILE A 24 8.53 10.79 4.41
C ILE A 24 9.37 9.64 4.98
N ALA A 25 9.27 9.39 6.29
CA ALA A 25 9.95 8.28 6.95
C ALA A 25 9.58 6.93 6.32
N GLY A 26 8.28 6.70 6.07
CA GLY A 26 7.80 5.46 5.45
C GLY A 26 8.20 5.28 3.99
N VAL A 27 8.38 6.36 3.22
CA VAL A 27 8.87 6.25 1.83
C VAL A 27 10.40 6.13 1.78
N ALA A 28 11.12 6.74 2.73
CA ALA A 28 12.59 6.73 2.76
C ALA A 28 13.16 5.40 3.27
N MET A 29 12.44 4.69 4.14
CA MET A 29 12.89 3.41 4.66
C MET A 29 12.54 2.25 3.72
N PRO A 30 13.49 1.33 3.46
CA PRO A 30 13.17 0.07 2.78
C PRO A 30 12.15 -0.76 3.56
N THR A 31 11.26 -1.46 2.85
CA THR A 31 10.21 -2.30 3.46
C THR A 31 10.76 -3.39 4.37
N PHE A 32 11.85 -4.04 3.97
CA PHE A 32 12.51 -5.06 4.78
C PHE A 32 13.06 -4.49 6.10
N TRP A 33 13.57 -3.26 6.06
CA TRP A 33 14.11 -2.57 7.24
C TRP A 33 13.01 -2.30 8.24
N ILE A 34 11.84 -1.85 7.76
CA ILE A 34 10.64 -1.68 8.58
C ILE A 34 10.23 -3.03 9.20
N GLY A 35 10.24 -4.12 8.43
CA GLY A 35 9.97 -5.46 8.93
C GLY A 35 10.91 -5.87 10.08
N ILE A 36 12.21 -5.65 9.91
CA ILE A 36 13.22 -5.94 10.95
C ILE A 36 13.00 -5.07 12.19
N LEU A 37 12.76 -3.76 12.02
CA LEU A 37 12.50 -2.85 13.14
C LEU A 37 11.24 -3.23 13.93
N VAL A 38 10.19 -3.68 13.23
CA VAL A 38 8.96 -4.17 13.87
C VAL A 38 9.26 -5.39 14.74
N VAL A 39 9.98 -6.39 14.21
CA VAL A 39 10.36 -7.58 14.98
C VAL A 39 11.25 -7.20 16.17
N TYR A 40 12.26 -6.38 15.93
CA TYR A 40 13.16 -5.90 16.99
C TYR A 40 12.41 -5.16 18.10
N PHE A 41 11.49 -4.28 17.74
CA PHE A 41 10.68 -3.54 18.69
C PHE A 41 9.79 -4.45 19.54
N LEU A 42 9.12 -5.43 18.92
CA LEU A 42 8.28 -6.39 19.64
C LEU A 42 9.09 -7.20 20.66
N VAL A 43 10.27 -7.67 20.26
CA VAL A 43 11.16 -8.41 21.16
C VAL A 43 11.68 -7.52 22.28
N ALA A 44 12.22 -6.34 21.96
CA ALA A 44 12.90 -5.50 22.93
C ALA A 44 11.97 -4.85 23.97
N TRP A 45 10.70 -4.61 23.63
CA TRP A 45 9.74 -3.95 24.52
C TRP A 45 8.70 -4.89 25.13
N PHE A 46 8.30 -5.94 24.42
CA PHE A 46 7.22 -6.82 24.84
C PHE A 46 7.67 -8.25 25.15
N ASP A 47 8.95 -8.57 24.94
CA ASP A 47 9.49 -9.94 25.03
C ASP A 47 8.65 -10.95 24.23
N TRP A 48 8.02 -10.47 23.15
CA TRP A 48 7.03 -11.22 22.39
C TRP A 48 7.39 -11.26 20.90
N LEU A 49 7.21 -12.43 20.31
CA LEU A 49 7.36 -12.67 18.89
C LEU A 49 6.06 -13.22 18.32
N PRO A 50 5.69 -12.85 17.08
CA PRO A 50 4.65 -13.56 16.36
C PRO A 50 4.93 -15.06 16.40
N PRO A 51 3.93 -15.90 16.68
CA PRO A 51 4.15 -17.32 16.89
C PRO A 51 4.89 -17.93 15.69
N LEU A 52 6.06 -18.51 15.96
CA LEU A 52 6.86 -19.19 14.95
C LEU A 52 6.10 -20.45 14.47
N GLY A 53 6.01 -20.63 13.15
CA GLY A 53 5.28 -21.73 12.49
C GLY A 53 3.88 -21.32 12.03
N TYR A 54 3.54 -21.60 10.77
CA TYR A 54 2.29 -21.15 10.15
C TYR A 54 1.08 -21.91 10.69
N ALA A 55 0.11 -21.17 11.23
CA ALA A 55 -1.20 -21.71 11.54
C ALA A 55 -2.12 -21.52 10.33
N ASN A 56 -2.82 -22.57 9.89
CA ASN A 56 -3.83 -22.41 8.86
C ASN A 56 -4.99 -21.58 9.41
N VAL A 57 -5.56 -20.74 8.56
CA VAL A 57 -6.74 -19.92 8.87
C VAL A 57 -7.91 -20.77 9.38
N TRP A 58 -8.03 -22.00 8.85
CA TRP A 58 -9.10 -22.94 9.19
C TRP A 58 -8.92 -23.64 10.54
N ASP A 59 -7.68 -23.80 11.00
CA ASP A 59 -7.37 -24.50 12.25
C ASP A 59 -7.36 -23.53 13.43
N ASP A 60 -6.66 -22.40 13.29
CA ASP A 60 -6.58 -21.36 14.31
C ASP A 60 -6.53 -19.96 13.66
N PRO A 61 -7.70 -19.33 13.43
CA PRO A 61 -7.78 -18.04 12.78
C PRO A 61 -7.14 -16.92 13.61
N TRP A 62 -7.14 -17.04 14.94
CA TRP A 62 -6.58 -16.02 15.82
C TRP A 62 -5.05 -16.01 15.73
N ARG A 63 -4.44 -17.18 15.79
CA ARG A 63 -2.99 -17.34 15.62
C ARG A 63 -2.54 -16.92 14.22
N ASN A 64 -3.29 -17.28 13.18
CA ASN A 64 -3.00 -16.84 11.82
C ASN A 64 -3.03 -15.30 11.70
N LEU A 65 -4.03 -14.64 12.28
CA LEU A 65 -4.13 -13.19 12.23
C LEU A 65 -2.95 -12.50 12.94
N GLN A 66 -2.53 -13.01 14.10
CA GLN A 66 -1.33 -12.50 14.80
C GLN A 66 -0.06 -12.64 13.95
N GLN A 67 0.05 -13.73 13.20
CA GLN A 67 1.18 -13.99 12.31
C GLN A 67 1.18 -13.09 11.08
N MET A 68 0.02 -12.81 10.50
CA MET A 68 -0.11 -12.01 9.28
C MET A 68 -0.14 -10.50 9.56
N PHE A 69 -0.51 -10.07 10.76
CA PHE A 69 -0.68 -8.66 11.10
C PHE A 69 0.60 -7.84 10.88
N PHE A 70 1.72 -8.24 11.49
CA PHE A 70 2.98 -7.49 11.40
C PHE A 70 3.62 -7.50 9.99
N PRO A 71 3.66 -8.63 9.26
CA PRO A 71 4.01 -8.63 7.84
C PRO A 71 3.15 -7.67 7.02
N ALA A 72 1.83 -7.69 7.23
CA ALA A 72 0.90 -6.83 6.52
C ALA A 72 1.12 -5.34 6.85
N VAL A 73 1.42 -5.01 8.11
CA VAL A 73 1.78 -3.65 8.52
C VAL A 73 3.09 -3.22 7.86
N ALA A 74 4.12 -4.07 7.86
CA ALA A 74 5.42 -3.73 7.26
C ALA A 74 5.31 -3.47 5.75
N LEU A 75 4.56 -4.31 5.03
CA LEU A 75 4.28 -4.10 3.60
C LEU A 75 3.36 -2.89 3.37
N GLY A 76 2.32 -2.76 4.18
CA GLY A 76 1.30 -1.72 4.06
C GLY A 76 1.83 -0.33 4.40
N PHE A 77 2.81 -0.20 5.29
CA PHE A 77 3.33 1.09 5.76
C PHE A 77 3.94 1.90 4.61
N TYR A 78 4.78 1.26 3.78
CA TYR A 78 5.35 1.91 2.58
C TYR A 78 4.26 2.40 1.62
N ASN A 79 3.30 1.51 1.32
CA ASN A 79 2.20 1.80 0.40
C ASN A 79 1.30 2.92 0.94
N MET A 80 1.00 2.89 2.24
CA MET A 80 0.21 3.90 2.95
C MET A 80 0.90 5.26 2.87
N ALA A 81 2.20 5.32 3.16
CA ALA A 81 3.00 6.55 3.15
C ALA A 81 3.00 7.19 1.76
N LEU A 82 3.20 6.39 0.71
CA LEU A 82 3.16 6.88 -0.67
C LEU A 82 1.77 7.40 -1.06
N ILE A 83 0.72 6.61 -0.79
CA ILE A 83 -0.67 6.98 -1.11
C ILE A 83 -1.08 8.24 -0.33
N ALA A 84 -0.70 8.36 0.94
CA ALA A 84 -1.00 9.55 1.75
C ALA A 84 -0.37 10.81 1.16
N ARG A 85 0.90 10.73 0.73
CA ARG A 85 1.61 11.85 0.09
C ARG A 85 0.95 12.28 -1.22
N VAL A 86 0.62 11.32 -2.09
CA VAL A 86 -0.05 11.57 -3.37
C VAL A 86 -1.43 12.18 -3.12
N THR A 87 -2.22 11.56 -2.23
CA THR A 87 -3.56 12.05 -1.88
C THR A 87 -3.50 13.50 -1.42
N ARG A 88 -2.51 13.86 -0.58
CA ARG A 88 -2.33 15.24 -0.13
C ARG A 88 -2.03 16.19 -1.28
N SER A 89 -1.06 15.86 -2.15
CA SER A 89 -0.70 16.71 -3.30
C SER A 89 -1.91 16.97 -4.20
N SER A 90 -2.60 15.90 -4.61
CA SER A 90 -3.75 15.99 -5.51
C SER A 90 -4.93 16.72 -4.86
N MET A 91 -5.17 16.56 -3.56
CA MET A 91 -6.20 17.33 -2.85
C MET A 91 -5.87 18.83 -2.78
N LEU A 92 -4.60 19.18 -2.56
CA LEU A 92 -4.17 20.58 -2.51
C LEU A 92 -4.23 21.25 -3.90
N GLU A 93 -3.90 20.52 -4.96
CA GLU A 93 -4.09 20.97 -6.34
C GLU A 93 -5.56 21.25 -6.61
N VAL A 94 -6.44 20.28 -6.29
CA VAL A 94 -7.89 20.43 -6.48
C VAL A 94 -8.48 21.56 -5.65
N PHE A 95 -8.03 21.79 -4.42
CA PHE A 95 -8.53 22.89 -3.59
C PHE A 95 -8.23 24.29 -4.16
N ARG A 96 -7.26 24.41 -5.08
CA ARG A 96 -6.92 25.67 -5.75
C ARG A 96 -7.79 25.96 -6.98
N GLU A 97 -8.65 25.03 -7.37
CA GLU A 97 -9.52 25.16 -8.54
C GLU A 97 -10.74 26.07 -8.30
N ASP A 98 -11.14 26.83 -9.31
CA ASP A 98 -12.23 27.80 -9.21
C ASP A 98 -13.60 27.16 -8.93
N TYR A 99 -13.82 25.92 -9.39
CA TYR A 99 -15.08 25.20 -9.11
C TYR A 99 -15.24 24.84 -7.63
N ILE A 100 -14.13 24.66 -6.89
CA ILE A 100 -14.17 24.44 -5.43
C ILE A 100 -14.55 25.74 -4.73
N ARG A 101 -13.97 26.87 -5.14
CA ARG A 101 -14.34 28.19 -4.63
C ARG A 101 -15.82 28.49 -4.88
N THR A 102 -16.31 28.15 -6.06
CA THR A 102 -17.73 28.28 -6.44
C THR A 102 -18.63 27.36 -5.60
N ALA A 103 -18.21 26.13 -5.32
CA ALA A 103 -18.94 25.21 -4.46
C ALA A 103 -19.08 25.76 -3.03
N ARG A 104 -18.01 26.35 -2.49
CA ARG A 104 -18.01 27.01 -1.17
C ARG A 104 -18.88 28.27 -1.15
N SER A 105 -18.82 29.11 -2.18
CA SER A 105 -19.63 30.34 -2.25
C SER A 105 -21.14 30.06 -2.37
N LYS A 106 -21.52 28.90 -2.92
CA LYS A 106 -22.91 28.41 -2.92
C LYS A 106 -23.40 27.91 -1.55
N GLY A 107 -22.57 27.94 -0.51
CA GLY A 107 -22.94 27.55 0.85
C GLY A 107 -22.96 26.03 1.10
N LEU A 108 -22.30 25.24 0.24
CA LEU A 108 -22.20 23.80 0.46
C LEU A 108 -21.40 23.50 1.74
N ARG A 109 -21.84 22.47 2.49
CA ARG A 109 -21.13 21.98 3.68
C ARG A 109 -19.71 21.54 3.32
N GLU A 110 -18.73 21.90 4.13
CA GLU A 110 -17.30 21.62 3.86
C GLU A 110 -17.03 20.11 3.64
N GLY A 111 -17.69 19.23 4.40
CA GLY A 111 -17.57 17.78 4.19
C GLY A 111 -18.06 17.30 2.81
N ALA A 112 -19.11 17.93 2.27
CA ALA A 112 -19.60 17.63 0.92
C ALA A 112 -18.62 18.16 -0.16
N VAL A 113 -18.03 19.34 0.06
CA VAL A 113 -16.99 19.88 -0.81
C VAL A 113 -15.77 18.94 -0.83
N ILE A 114 -15.31 18.49 0.34
CA ILE A 114 -14.15 17.60 0.47
C ILE A 114 -14.43 16.26 -0.20
N ILE A 115 -15.51 15.55 0.14
CA ILE A 115 -15.74 14.18 -0.34
C ILE A 115 -16.20 14.17 -1.79
N ARG A 116 -17.18 15.01 -2.15
CA ARG A 116 -17.89 14.92 -3.44
C ARG A 116 -17.21 15.69 -4.56
N HIS A 117 -16.57 16.82 -4.25
CA HIS A 117 -15.94 17.67 -5.25
C HIS A 117 -14.42 17.54 -5.27
N ALA A 118 -13.77 17.59 -4.10
CA ALA A 118 -12.31 17.56 -4.06
C ALA A 118 -11.75 16.14 -4.21
N LEU A 119 -12.14 15.24 -3.32
CA LEU A 119 -11.64 13.86 -3.26
C LEU A 119 -11.98 13.09 -4.54
N LYS A 120 -13.20 13.22 -5.06
CA LYS A 120 -13.59 12.57 -6.32
C LYS A 120 -12.67 12.92 -7.49
N ASN A 121 -12.21 14.17 -7.59
CA ASN A 121 -11.30 14.60 -8.66
C ASN A 121 -9.83 14.27 -8.33
N ALA A 122 -9.44 14.34 -7.05
CA ALA A 122 -8.13 13.91 -6.58
C ALA A 122 -7.92 12.38 -6.64
N PHE A 123 -8.97 11.59 -6.86
CA PHE A 123 -8.90 10.13 -6.95
C PHE A 123 -8.16 9.64 -8.20
N LEU A 124 -8.15 10.41 -9.30
CA LEU A 124 -7.53 9.97 -10.55
C LEU A 124 -6.04 9.63 -10.37
N PRO A 125 -5.17 10.52 -9.85
CA PRO A 125 -3.76 10.18 -9.62
C PRO A 125 -3.56 9.10 -8.56
N ILE A 126 -4.46 9.02 -7.56
CA ILE A 126 -4.39 8.02 -6.48
C ILE A 126 -4.59 6.62 -7.06
N ILE A 127 -5.56 6.44 -7.95
CA ILE A 127 -5.82 5.15 -8.59
C ILE A 127 -4.64 4.79 -9.49
N THR A 128 -4.13 5.74 -10.28
CA THR A 128 -2.93 5.56 -11.15
C THR A 128 -1.73 5.00 -10.41
N ILE A 129 -1.44 5.57 -9.24
CA ILE A 129 -0.29 5.12 -8.45
C ILE A 129 -0.61 3.83 -7.70
N SER A 130 -1.86 3.65 -7.24
CA SER A 130 -2.27 2.43 -6.54
C SER A 130 -2.19 1.19 -7.43
N GLY A 131 -2.59 1.28 -8.71
CA GLY A 131 -2.47 0.17 -9.66
C GLY A 131 -1.03 -0.26 -9.89
N TRP A 132 -0.11 0.71 -10.06
CA TRP A 132 1.32 0.41 -10.18
C TRP A 132 1.91 -0.25 -8.92
N GLN A 133 1.40 0.09 -7.73
CA GLN A 133 1.89 -0.49 -6.48
C GLN A 133 1.53 -1.98 -6.31
N VAL A 134 0.42 -2.45 -6.89
CA VAL A 134 0.02 -3.87 -6.78
C VAL A 134 1.10 -4.78 -7.35
N GLY A 135 1.69 -4.45 -8.51
CA GLY A 135 2.78 -5.22 -9.09
C GLY A 135 4.05 -5.20 -8.23
N ARG A 136 4.33 -4.07 -7.57
CA ARG A 136 5.50 -3.91 -6.71
C ARG A 136 5.39 -4.65 -5.37
N LEU A 137 4.17 -4.91 -4.89
CA LEU A 137 3.95 -5.68 -3.67
C LEU A 137 4.56 -7.08 -3.75
N ILE A 138 4.49 -7.72 -4.93
CA ILE A 138 5.00 -9.08 -5.16
C ILE A 138 6.51 -9.18 -4.91
N ALA A 139 7.27 -8.16 -5.32
CA ALA A 139 8.70 -8.10 -5.04
C ALA A 139 9.00 -7.85 -3.55
N GLY A 140 8.17 -7.03 -2.89
CA GLY A 140 8.31 -6.70 -1.47
C GLY A 140 7.96 -7.87 -0.54
N THR A 141 7.00 -8.71 -0.92
CA THR A 141 6.56 -9.87 -0.13
C THR A 141 7.66 -10.91 0.05
N VAL A 142 8.52 -11.14 -0.95
CA VAL A 142 9.60 -12.15 -0.88
C VAL A 142 10.48 -11.95 0.36
N VAL A 143 10.91 -10.72 0.61
CA VAL A 143 11.82 -10.42 1.74
C VAL A 143 11.08 -10.48 3.07
N ILE A 144 9.83 -10.04 3.11
CA ILE A 144 8.99 -10.05 4.31
C ILE A 144 8.60 -11.49 4.70
N GLU A 145 8.31 -12.36 3.74
CA GLU A 145 8.06 -13.80 3.96
C GLU A 145 9.25 -14.47 4.65
N THR A 146 10.48 -14.13 4.24
CA THR A 146 11.70 -14.64 4.86
C THR A 146 11.90 -14.11 6.28
N ILE A 147 11.69 -12.81 6.51
CA ILE A 147 11.88 -12.18 7.84
C ILE A 147 10.88 -12.74 8.87
N PHE A 148 9.61 -12.87 8.49
CA PHE A 148 8.55 -13.32 9.39
C PHE A 148 8.28 -14.83 9.33
N LEU A 149 9.10 -15.57 8.57
CA LEU A 149 8.98 -17.02 8.37
C LEU A 149 7.58 -17.47 7.91
N VAL A 150 6.89 -16.63 7.15
CA VAL A 150 5.58 -16.92 6.58
C VAL A 150 5.79 -17.77 5.31
N PRO A 151 5.05 -18.88 5.12
CA PRO A 151 5.13 -19.66 3.91
C PRO A 151 4.56 -18.86 2.73
N GLY A 152 5.36 -18.70 1.69
CA GLY A 152 4.98 -18.00 0.48
C GLY A 152 5.86 -18.38 -0.70
N MET A 153 5.42 -18.02 -1.91
CA MET A 153 6.12 -18.36 -3.15
C MET A 153 7.49 -17.68 -3.22
N GLY A 154 7.66 -16.52 -2.60
CA GLY A 154 8.92 -15.80 -2.56
C GLY A 154 9.97 -16.52 -1.73
N ARG A 155 9.60 -16.94 -0.53
CA ARG A 155 10.48 -17.76 0.31
C ARG A 155 10.84 -19.09 -0.37
N LEU A 156 9.86 -19.77 -0.97
CA LEU A 156 10.10 -21.00 -1.73
C LEU A 156 11.08 -20.78 -2.89
N LEU A 157 11.01 -19.65 -3.58
CA LEU A 157 11.96 -19.29 -4.63
C LEU A 157 13.38 -19.14 -4.07
N VAL A 158 13.54 -18.44 -2.96
CA VAL A 158 14.84 -18.26 -2.29
C VAL A 158 15.42 -19.61 -1.87
N ASP A 159 14.60 -20.46 -1.22
CA ASP A 159 15.03 -21.79 -0.80
C ASP A 159 15.43 -22.65 -2.01
N SER A 160 14.71 -22.56 -3.13
CA SER A 160 15.02 -23.31 -4.36
C SER A 160 16.33 -22.85 -5.01
N ILE A 161 16.64 -21.55 -4.96
CA ILE A 161 17.91 -20.99 -5.42
C ILE A 161 19.08 -21.55 -4.61
N LEU A 162 18.93 -21.62 -3.28
CA LEU A 162 19.97 -22.14 -2.39
C LEU A 162 20.24 -23.63 -2.63
N HIS A 163 19.19 -24.42 -2.90
CA HIS A 163 19.30 -25.85 -3.20
C HIS A 163 19.59 -26.16 -4.69
N ARG A 164 19.72 -25.13 -5.54
CA ARG A 164 19.93 -25.25 -6.99
C ARG A 164 18.87 -26.12 -7.69
N ASP A 165 17.62 -26.06 -7.21
CA ASP A 165 16.50 -26.74 -7.85
C ASP A 165 15.95 -25.89 -9.00
N TYR A 166 16.58 -26.01 -10.17
CA TYR A 166 16.23 -25.24 -11.36
C TYR A 166 14.79 -25.49 -11.83
N THR A 167 14.27 -26.70 -11.64
CA THR A 167 12.89 -27.06 -12.03
C THR A 167 11.89 -26.29 -11.18
N MET A 168 12.12 -26.24 -9.86
CA MET A 168 11.28 -25.50 -8.93
C MET A 168 11.37 -23.99 -9.18
N ILE A 169 12.57 -23.46 -9.39
CA ILE A 169 12.78 -22.04 -9.74
C ILE A 169 11.98 -21.66 -10.98
N GLN A 170 12.10 -22.44 -12.07
CA GLN A 170 11.41 -22.14 -13.32
C GLN A 170 9.88 -22.20 -13.15
N SER A 171 9.38 -23.16 -12.39
CA SER A 171 7.95 -23.31 -12.09
C SER A 171 7.41 -22.12 -11.30
N ILE A 172 8.11 -21.70 -10.25
CA ILE A 172 7.71 -20.56 -9.42
C ILE A 172 7.77 -19.25 -10.24
N VAL A 173 8.85 -19.04 -11.02
CA VAL A 173 9.00 -17.85 -11.86
C VAL A 173 7.89 -17.77 -12.92
N MET A 174 7.53 -18.89 -13.56
CA MET A 174 6.40 -18.94 -14.51
C MET A 174 5.07 -18.54 -13.86
N VAL A 175 4.77 -19.08 -12.67
CA VAL A 175 3.54 -18.76 -11.94
C VAL A 175 3.50 -17.29 -11.52
N ILE A 176 4.61 -16.76 -10.98
CA ILE A 176 4.73 -15.35 -10.60
C ILE A 176 4.58 -14.46 -11.84
N ALA A 177 5.24 -14.78 -12.95
CA ALA A 177 5.14 -14.00 -14.19
C ALA A 177 3.71 -13.97 -14.72
N PHE A 178 3.02 -15.11 -14.77
CA PHE A 178 1.62 -15.19 -15.18
C PHE A 178 0.72 -14.35 -14.26
N MET A 179 0.89 -14.46 -12.94
CA MET A 179 0.11 -13.69 -11.96
C MET A 179 0.34 -12.18 -12.11
N VAL A 180 1.59 -11.74 -12.31
CA VAL A 180 1.93 -10.33 -12.55
C VAL A 180 1.27 -9.83 -13.84
N LEU A 181 1.33 -10.60 -14.92
CA LEU A 181 0.68 -10.24 -16.19
C LEU A 181 -0.84 -10.15 -16.04
N ALA A 182 -1.46 -11.10 -15.34
CA ALA A 182 -2.89 -11.09 -15.05
C ALA A 182 -3.30 -9.87 -14.21
N LEU A 183 -2.53 -9.54 -13.17
CA LEU A 183 -2.78 -8.36 -12.33
C LEU A 183 -2.63 -7.06 -13.11
N ASN A 184 -1.59 -6.94 -13.95
CA ASN A 184 -1.42 -5.77 -14.81
C ASN A 184 -2.59 -5.61 -15.76
N LEU A 185 -3.05 -6.70 -16.39
CA LEU A 185 -4.24 -6.67 -17.26
C LEU A 185 -5.49 -6.20 -16.50
N VAL A 186 -5.71 -6.68 -15.27
CA VAL A 186 -6.83 -6.22 -14.43
C VAL A 186 -6.72 -4.73 -14.14
N VAL A 187 -5.52 -4.25 -13.81
CA VAL A 187 -5.25 -2.83 -13.55
C VAL A 187 -5.51 -1.98 -14.80
N ASP A 188 -5.05 -2.42 -15.97
CA ASP A 188 -5.27 -1.74 -17.25
C ASP A 188 -6.76 -1.68 -17.62
N LEU A 189 -7.50 -2.78 -17.41
CA LEU A 189 -8.96 -2.81 -17.60
C LEU A 189 -9.69 -1.87 -16.63
N LEU A 190 -9.25 -1.82 -15.37
CA LEU A 190 -9.80 -0.89 -14.39
C LEU A 190 -9.52 0.55 -14.80
N TYR A 191 -8.33 0.88 -15.31
CA TYR A 191 -8.05 2.20 -15.87
C TYR A 191 -8.96 2.53 -17.05
N ALA A 192 -9.10 1.61 -18.00
CA ALA A 192 -9.96 1.78 -19.17
C ALA A 192 -11.43 2.04 -18.78
N TRP A 193 -11.90 1.42 -17.69
CA TRP A 193 -13.23 1.65 -17.17
C TRP A 193 -13.38 2.95 -16.38
N LEU A 194 -12.36 3.33 -15.60
CA LEU A 194 -12.38 4.52 -14.74
C LEU A 194 -12.06 5.83 -15.45
N ASP A 195 -11.34 5.80 -16.57
CA ASP A 195 -10.96 7.00 -17.32
C ASP A 195 -11.90 7.26 -18.51
N PRO A 196 -12.89 8.16 -18.38
CA PRO A 196 -13.77 8.55 -19.48
C PRO A 196 -13.06 9.38 -20.57
N ARG A 197 -11.78 9.76 -20.42
CA ARG A 197 -11.04 10.55 -21.42
C ARG A 197 -10.35 9.72 -22.50
N ILE A 198 -10.30 8.39 -22.35
CA ILE A 198 -9.79 7.47 -23.37
C ILE A 198 -10.82 7.32 -24.52
N ARG A 199 -12.03 7.90 -24.37
CA ARG A 199 -13.00 8.10 -25.45
C ARG A 199 -12.80 9.48 -26.11
N TYR A 200 -11.72 9.63 -26.86
CA TYR A 200 -11.61 10.60 -27.94
C TYR A 200 -10.75 9.98 -29.05
N GLU A 201 -11.33 9.06 -29.82
CA GLU A 201 -11.76 9.25 -31.22
C GLU A 201 -12.97 8.34 -31.49
#